data_AF-E4N2I8-F1
#
_entry.id   AF-E4N2I8-F1
#
_cell.length_a   1.000
_cell.length_b   1.000
_cell.length_c   1.000
_cell.angle_alpha   90.00
_cell.angle_beta   90.00
_cell.angle_gamma   90.00
#
_symmetry.space_group_name_H-M   'P 1'
#
loop_
_entity.id
_entity.type
_entity.pdbx_description
1 polymer ?
#
loop_
_entity_poly.entity_id
_entity_poly.type
_entity_poly.pdbx_seq_one_letter_code
_entity_poly.pdbx_strand_id
1 'polypeptide(L)'
;MSAEPETSQADLTQAIREEVHREFAIRLVQAEVRLQAAQAGIEIPADLMDLIDSSKLLGEGGQPSQEAIDVLLSAVRTEPVFAPLVGAGHHRGGTPTASSFSLDARRR
;
A
#
# COMPACT_ATOMS: atom_id res chain seq x y z
N MET A 1 4.97 17.30 54.01
CA MET A 1 5.09 15.86 53.66
C MET A 1 4.25 15.65 52.43
N SER A 2 4.89 15.58 51.27
CA SER A 2 4.21 15.26 50.01
C SER A 2 4.00 13.74 49.99
N ALA A 3 2.76 13.31 49.77
CA ALA A 3 2.43 11.90 49.61
C ALA A 3 3.01 11.40 48.27
N GLU A 4 3.91 10.44 48.32
CA GLU A 4 4.31 9.67 47.14
C GLU A 4 3.14 8.76 46.72
N PRO A 5 2.88 8.59 45.42
CA PRO A 5 1.80 7.73 44.96
C PRO A 5 2.14 6.27 45.24
N GLU A 6 1.32 5.60 46.05
CA GLU A 6 1.34 4.14 46.15
C GLU A 6 0.81 3.54 44.84
N THR A 7 1.71 3.27 43.89
CA THR A 7 1.36 2.52 42.67
C THR A 7 0.99 1.09 43.05
N SER A 8 -0.24 0.70 42.74
CA SER A 8 -0.74 -0.66 43.00
C SER A 8 -0.05 -1.67 42.11
N GLN A 9 0.09 -2.91 42.58
CA GLN A 9 0.57 -4.03 41.77
C GLN A 9 -0.30 -4.23 40.50
N ALA A 10 -1.59 -3.88 40.56
CA ALA A 10 -2.49 -3.88 39.40
C ALA A 10 -2.04 -2.86 38.34
N ASP A 11 -1.65 -1.65 38.74
CA ASP A 11 -1.18 -0.60 37.82
C ASP A 11 0.13 -1.00 37.13
N LEU A 12 1.02 -1.66 37.87
CA LEU A 12 2.27 -2.20 37.31
C LEU A 12 1.99 -3.29 36.26
N THR A 13 1.09 -4.23 36.55
CA THR A 13 0.75 -5.27 35.58
C THR A 13 0.06 -4.72 34.33
N GLN A 14 -0.72 -3.66 34.48
CA GLN A 14 -1.37 -2.98 33.35
C GLN A 14 -0.36 -2.22 32.49
N ALA A 15 0.58 -1.49 33.11
CA ALA A 15 1.66 -0.80 32.39
C ALA A 15 2.54 -1.79 31.60
N ILE A 16 2.87 -2.94 32.19
CA ILE A 16 3.62 -4.00 31.48
C ILE A 16 2.81 -4.53 30.28
N ARG A 17 1.51 -4.75 30.44
CA ARG A 17 0.65 -5.24 29.35
C ARG A 17 0.57 -4.22 28.21
N GLU A 18 0.43 -2.94 28.53
CA GLU A 18 0.41 -1.86 27.54
C GLU A 18 1.73 -1.75 26.78
N GLU A 19 2.87 -1.89 27.47
CA GLU A 19 4.18 -1.85 26.84
C GLU A 19 4.39 -3.04 25.89
N VAL A 20 4.06 -4.25 26.33
CA VAL A 20 4.09 -5.45 25.48
C VAL A 20 3.15 -5.26 24.28
N HIS A 21 1.95 -4.72 24.49
CA HIS A 21 1.04 -4.45 23.38
C HIS A 21 1.64 -3.48 22.36
N ARG A 22 2.31 -2.41 22.79
CA ARG A 22 2.98 -1.47 21.87
C ARG A 22 4.09 -2.16 21.08
N GLU A 23 4.87 -3.03 21.72
CA GLU A 23 5.95 -3.76 21.05
C GLU A 23 5.42 -4.69 19.93
N PHE A 24 4.26 -5.32 20.16
CA PHE A 24 3.65 -6.23 19.20
C PHE A 24 2.65 -5.58 18.24
N ALA A 25 2.22 -4.34 18.49
CA ALA A 25 1.19 -3.63 17.72
C ALA A 25 1.49 -3.62 16.21
N ILE A 26 2.74 -3.33 15.84
CA ILE A 26 3.18 -3.29 14.43
C ILE A 26 3.02 -4.66 13.76
N ARG A 27 3.43 -5.73 14.44
CA ARG A 27 3.33 -7.10 13.89
C ARG A 27 1.87 -7.52 13.72
N LEU A 28 1.03 -7.12 14.67
CA LEU A 28 -0.39 -7.44 14.66
C LEU A 28 -1.11 -6.71 13.52
N VAL A 29 -0.79 -5.44 13.29
CA VAL A 29 -1.24 -4.69 12.11
C VAL A 29 -0.84 -5.36 10.80
N GLN A 30 0.43 -5.76 10.66
CA GLN A 30 0.90 -6.41 9.44
C GLN A 30 0.17 -7.74 9.18
N ALA A 31 -0.11 -8.50 10.24
CA ALA A 31 -0.90 -9.73 10.15
C ALA A 31 -2.34 -9.44 9.71
N GLU A 32 -2.95 -8.39 10.26
CA GLU A 32 -4.32 -7.99 9.94
C GLU A 32 -4.46 -7.52 8.48
N VAL A 33 -3.52 -6.69 8.01
CA VAL A 33 -3.46 -6.27 6.60
C VAL A 33 -3.39 -7.47 5.67
N ARG A 34 -2.54 -8.46 5.99
CA ARG A 34 -2.40 -9.69 5.17
C ARG A 34 -3.69 -10.52 5.18
N LEU A 35 -4.33 -10.65 6.34
CA LEU A 35 -5.60 -11.37 6.48
C LEU A 35 -6.69 -10.73 5.61
N GLN A 36 -6.85 -9.41 5.71
CA GLN A 36 -7.88 -8.68 4.98
C GLN A 36 -7.59 -8.61 3.48
N ALA A 37 -6.33 -8.46 3.09
CA ALA A 37 -5.91 -8.56 1.69
C ALA A 37 -6.27 -9.93 1.11
N ALA A 38 -5.96 -11.02 1.83
CA ALA A 38 -6.31 -12.37 1.40
C ALA A 38 -7.83 -12.57 1.28
N GLN A 39 -8.61 -12.05 2.23
CA GLN A 39 -10.09 -12.07 2.16
C GLN A 39 -10.63 -11.29 0.96
N ALA A 40 -9.97 -10.18 0.59
CA ALA A 40 -10.31 -9.37 -0.57
C ALA A 40 -9.77 -9.93 -1.90
N GLY A 41 -9.01 -11.03 -1.88
CA GLY A 41 -8.34 -11.58 -3.06
C GLY A 41 -7.21 -10.71 -3.60
N ILE A 42 -6.63 -9.85 -2.76
CA ILE A 42 -5.52 -8.96 -3.09
C ILE A 42 -4.22 -9.64 -2.68
N GLU A 43 -3.32 -9.83 -3.64
CA GLU A 43 -1.95 -10.27 -3.34
C GLU A 43 -1.08 -9.05 -3.03
N ILE A 44 -0.62 -8.94 -1.78
CA ILE A 44 0.34 -7.92 -1.36
C ILE A 44 1.73 -8.54 -1.39
N PRO A 45 2.65 -8.05 -2.25
CA PRO A 45 4.04 -8.50 -2.25
C PRO A 45 4.69 -8.29 -0.88
N ALA A 46 5.50 -9.25 -0.43
CA ALA A 46 6.19 -9.14 0.86
C ALA A 46 7.02 -7.85 0.95
N ASP A 47 7.75 -7.52 -0.12
CA ASP A 47 8.57 -6.32 -0.22
C ASP A 47 7.76 -5.02 -0.13
N LEU A 48 6.50 -5.02 -0.59
CA LEU A 48 5.60 -3.87 -0.45
C LEU A 48 5.22 -3.66 1.03
N MET A 49 5.06 -4.76 1.77
CA MET A 49 4.67 -4.73 3.17
C MET A 49 5.75 -4.07 4.06
N ASP A 50 7.01 -4.19 3.66
CA ASP A 50 8.15 -3.55 4.34
C ASP A 50 8.24 -2.03 4.06
N LEU A 51 7.63 -1.56 2.96
CA LEU A 51 7.59 -0.14 2.59
C LEU A 51 6.41 0.61 3.23
N ILE A 52 5.42 -0.12 3.75
CA ILE A 52 4.23 0.47 4.36
C ILE A 52 4.59 0.88 5.79
N ASP A 53 4.43 2.18 6.07
CA ASP A 53 4.55 2.73 7.43
C ASP A 53 3.41 2.17 8.31
N SER A 54 3.71 1.05 8.97
CA SER A 54 2.76 0.31 9.79
C SER A 54 2.28 1.12 11.01
N SER A 55 2.99 2.20 11.38
CA SER A 55 2.54 3.10 12.45
C SER A 55 1.29 3.90 12.07
N LYS A 56 1.05 4.12 10.76
CA LYS A 56 -0.13 4.83 10.25
C LYS A 56 -1.40 3.98 10.21
N LEU A 57 -1.24 2.68 10.42
CA LEU A 57 -2.34 1.71 10.41
C LEU A 57 -2.79 1.35 11.83
N LEU A 58 -2.21 2.00 12.85
CA LEU A 58 -2.61 1.86 14.23
C LEU A 58 -3.69 2.90 14.57
N GLY A 59 -4.76 2.44 15.19
CA GLY A 59 -5.78 3.25 15.84
C GLY A 59 -5.42 3.58 17.30
N GLU A 60 -6.41 4.08 18.03
CA GLU A 60 -6.24 4.40 19.44
C GLU A 60 -5.87 3.15 20.27
N GLY A 61 -4.91 3.30 21.18
CA GLY A 61 -4.45 2.20 22.04
C GLY A 61 -3.58 1.15 21.35
N GLY A 62 -3.08 1.42 20.13
CA GLY A 62 -2.16 0.51 19.43
C GLY A 62 -2.84 -0.73 18.83
N GLN A 63 -4.16 -0.69 18.66
CA GLN A 63 -4.89 -1.69 17.88
C GLN A 63 -4.85 -1.36 16.39
N PRO A 64 -5.03 -2.33 15.48
CA PRO A 64 -5.18 -2.05 14.06
C PRO A 64 -6.40 -1.16 13.80
N SER A 65 -6.23 -0.09 13.04
CA SER A 65 -7.34 0.72 12.55
C SER A 65 -7.91 0.08 11.29
N GLN A 66 -9.16 -0.35 11.37
CA GLN A 66 -9.88 -0.90 10.24
C GLN A 66 -9.97 0.12 9.10
N GLU A 67 -10.28 1.39 9.42
CA GLU A 67 -10.41 2.43 8.39
C GLU A 67 -9.10 2.67 7.64
N ALA A 68 -7.96 2.69 8.35
CA ALA A 68 -6.65 2.88 7.73
C ALA A 68 -6.26 1.69 6.84
N ILE A 69 -6.57 0.46 7.27
CA ILE A 69 -6.33 -0.75 6.50
C ILE A 69 -7.20 -0.77 5.24
N ASP A 70 -8.49 -0.43 5.34
CA ASP A 70 -9.40 -0.37 4.19
C ASP A 70 -8.90 0.64 3.15
N VAL A 71 -8.43 1.82 3.59
CA VAL A 71 -7.84 2.83 2.71
C VAL A 71 -6.59 2.29 2.01
N LEU A 72 -5.69 1.63 2.74
CA LEU A 72 -4.50 0.99 2.17
C LEU A 72 -4.88 -0.03 1.09
N LEU A 73 -5.80 -0.96 1.41
CA LEU A 73 -6.21 -2.01 0.48
C LEU A 73 -6.90 -1.44 -0.76
N SER A 74 -7.65 -0.34 -0.61
CA SER A 74 -8.26 0.36 -1.75
C SER A 74 -7.21 0.91 -2.73
N ALA A 75 -6.09 1.43 -2.22
CA ALA A 75 -5.00 1.95 -3.05
C ALA A 75 -4.29 0.85 -3.83
N VAL A 76 -4.10 -0.32 -3.21
CA VAL A 76 -3.47 -1.49 -3.84
C VAL A 76 -4.35 -2.12 -4.92
N ARG A 77 -5.68 -2.08 -4.74
CA ARG A 77 -6.65 -2.70 -5.67
C ARG A 77 -6.74 -2.00 -7.03
N THR A 78 -6.18 -0.80 -7.18
CA THR A 78 -6.39 0.02 -8.38
C THR A 78 -5.69 -0.59 -9.60
N GLU A 79 -6.40 -1.37 -10.41
CA GLU A 79 -6.01 -1.58 -11.81
C GLU A 79 -5.92 -0.20 -12.48
N PRO A 80 -4.78 0.16 -13.10
CA PRO A 80 -4.70 1.41 -13.83
C PRO A 80 -5.66 1.34 -15.03
N VAL A 81 -6.79 2.03 -14.91
CA VAL A 81 -7.68 2.26 -16.05
C VAL A 81 -7.00 3.27 -16.95
N PHE A 82 -6.19 2.79 -17.89
CA PHE A 82 -5.68 3.63 -18.95
C PHE A 82 -6.86 4.09 -19.80
N ALA A 83 -7.05 5.42 -19.90
CA ALA A 83 -8.00 5.95 -20.85
C ALA A 83 -7.62 5.41 -22.24
N PRO A 84 -8.56 4.83 -23.01
CA PRO A 84 -8.27 4.44 -24.38
C PRO A 84 -7.72 5.67 -25.09
N LEU A 85 -6.62 5.52 -25.84
CA LEU A 85 -6.05 6.58 -26.67
C LEU A 85 -7.08 6.96 -27.75
N VAL A 86 -8.02 7.85 -27.41
CA VAL A 86 -8.96 8.44 -28.36
C VAL A 86 -8.17 9.45 -29.18
N GLY A 87 -7.52 8.99 -30.25
CA GLY A 87 -6.73 9.89 -31.10
C GLY A 87 -5.68 9.26 -32.01
N ALA A 88 -5.40 7.96 -31.91
CA ALA A 88 -4.65 7.26 -32.98
C ALA A 88 -5.60 7.01 -34.16
N GLY A 89 -6.03 8.09 -34.81
CA GLY A 89 -6.90 8.05 -35.97
C GLY A 89 -6.32 7.11 -37.02
N HIS A 90 -7.15 6.25 -37.57
CA HIS A 90 -6.83 5.61 -38.83
C HIS A 90 -6.68 6.73 -39.87
N HIS A 91 -5.49 6.88 -40.45
CA HIS A 91 -5.27 7.70 -41.64
C HIS A 91 -6.11 7.11 -42.79
N ARG A 92 -7.39 7.46 -42.85
CA ARG A 92 -8.26 7.24 -44.01
C ARG A 92 -8.20 8.50 -44.86
N GLY A 93 -7.39 8.46 -45.92
CA GLY A 93 -7.50 9.41 -47.01
C GLY A 93 -6.23 9.55 -47.83
N GLY A 94 -6.25 8.97 -49.04
CA GLY A 94 -5.35 9.32 -50.14
C GLY A 94 -4.09 8.46 -50.28
N THR A 95 -4.02 7.69 -51.37
CA THR A 95 -2.87 6.88 -51.80
C THR A 95 -1.56 7.66 -51.84
N PRO A 96 -0.44 7.08 -51.35
CA PRO A 96 0.84 7.28 -52.00
C PRO A 96 1.42 5.95 -52.45
N THR A 97 1.81 5.91 -53.72
CA THR A 97 2.74 4.95 -54.27
C THR A 97 3.93 4.86 -53.32
N ALA A 98 4.22 3.69 -52.76
CA ALA A 98 5.44 3.50 -51.98
C ALA A 98 6.64 3.66 -52.94
N SER A 99 7.23 4.85 -53.01
CA SER A 99 8.58 4.99 -53.52
C SER A 99 9.50 4.39 -52.48
N SER A 100 10.00 3.19 -52.75
CA SER A 100 11.06 2.55 -51.98
C SER A 100 12.37 3.32 -52.17
N PHE A 101 12.54 4.43 -51.47
CA PHE A 101 13.86 5.03 -51.34
C PHE A 101 14.68 4.19 -50.36
N SER A 102 15.68 3.49 -50.88
CA SER A 102 16.68 2.82 -50.05
C SER A 102 17.51 3.86 -49.31
N LEU A 103 17.49 3.82 -47.97
CA LEU A 103 18.40 4.56 -47.09
C LEU A 103 19.80 3.91 -47.04
N ASP A 104 20.33 3.48 -48.18
CA ASP A 104 21.71 3.01 -48.23
C ASP A 104 22.62 4.22 -48.48
N ALA A 105 23.29 4.66 -47.43
CA ALA A 105 24.22 5.79 -47.45
C ALA A 105 25.47 5.56 -48.34
N ARG A 106 25.61 4.37 -48.95
CA ARG A 106 26.73 3.99 -49.83
C ARG A 106 26.57 4.36 -51.31
N ARG A 107 25.46 4.96 -51.74
CA ARG A 107 25.33 5.55 -53.08
C ARG A 107 25.18 7.07 -52.98
N ARG A 108 26.31 7.76 -52.83
CA ARG A 108 26.46 9.19 -53.17
C ARG A 108 27.57 9.33 -54.18
#